data_AF-A0A0P4WG52-F1
#
_entry.id   AF-A0A0P4WG52-F1
#
_cell.length_a   1.000
_cell.length_b   1.000
_cell.length_c   1.000
_cell.angle_alpha   90.00
_cell.angle_beta   90.00
_cell.angle_gamma   90.00
#
_symmetry.space_group_name_H-M   'P 1'
#
loop_
_entity.id
_entity.type
_entity.pdbx_description
1 polymer ?
#
loop_
_entity_poly.entity_id
_entity_poly.type
_entity_poly.pdbx_seq_one_letter_code
_entity_poly.pdbx_strand_id
1 'polypeptide(L)'
;MVEDQRKNLIGACKYVAPALICAISLILHSSGILTFPKMSLNHVAKMAQHNCFLYFAYGSNLLKERIHINNPSAKMISVGKLKDYRLDFNHFSKRWKGAAATIVEDPGNCVYGVVWELANEDMVNLDRQEGVHQKIYRPLDVKVETEKGDYVEARSYQIIRPLEDDRRPSYVYMDVIIRGAKANGLPEDYIKFLESIEHNGYNGSVEINLQFDKH
;
A
#
# COMPACT_ATOMS: atom_id res chain seq x y z
N MET A 1 -1.60 30.11 -25.20
CA MET A 1 -0.33 30.09 -24.44
C MET A 1 -0.50 29.92 -22.93
N VAL A 2 -1.69 30.20 -22.35
CA VAL A 2 -1.95 30.09 -20.90
C VAL A 2 -2.45 28.69 -20.48
N GLU A 3 -3.18 27.98 -21.34
CA GLU A 3 -3.68 26.61 -21.08
C GLU A 3 -2.56 25.58 -20.89
N ASP A 4 -1.44 25.77 -21.58
CA ASP A 4 -0.33 24.80 -21.65
C ASP A 4 0.59 24.88 -20.41
N GLN A 5 0.70 26.06 -19.81
CA GLN A 5 1.40 26.28 -18.54
C GLN A 5 0.62 25.71 -17.33
N ARG A 6 -0.73 25.65 -17.40
CA ARG A 6 -1.60 25.09 -16.35
C ARG A 6 -1.37 23.59 -16.14
N LYS A 7 -1.18 22.81 -17.21
CA LYS A 7 -0.96 21.36 -17.12
C LYS A 7 0.40 21.00 -16.52
N ASN A 8 1.42 21.81 -16.79
CA ASN A 8 2.77 21.60 -16.24
C ASN A 8 2.86 21.92 -14.74
N LEU A 9 2.14 22.94 -14.24
CA LEU A 9 2.10 23.23 -12.80
C LEU A 9 1.31 22.20 -11.98
N ILE A 10 0.20 21.67 -12.52
CA ILE A 10 -0.59 20.64 -11.83
C ILE A 10 0.17 19.31 -11.76
N GLY A 11 0.98 18.99 -12.77
CA GLY A 11 1.87 17.81 -12.77
C GLY A 11 3.00 17.92 -11.74
N ALA A 12 3.59 19.10 -11.58
CA ALA A 12 4.68 19.33 -10.63
C ALA A 12 4.21 19.40 -9.16
N CYS A 13 2.95 19.75 -8.89
CA CYS A 13 2.42 19.93 -7.53
C CYS A 13 2.18 18.61 -6.76
N LYS A 14 2.21 17.46 -7.44
CA LYS A 14 1.97 16.14 -6.81
C LYS A 14 3.12 15.63 -5.92
N TYR A 15 4.30 16.27 -5.99
CA TYR A 15 5.49 15.88 -5.21
C TYR A 15 6.05 17.03 -4.36
N VAL A 16 5.26 18.09 -4.22
CA VAL A 16 5.65 19.25 -3.44
C VAL A 16 5.21 19.01 -2.00
N ALA A 17 6.17 18.96 -1.07
CA ALA A 17 5.90 18.77 0.36
C ALA A 17 4.73 19.70 0.81
N PRO A 18 3.82 19.24 1.69
CA PRO A 18 2.63 20.01 2.09
C PRO A 18 2.93 21.46 2.53
N ALA A 19 4.11 21.68 3.11
CA ALA A 19 4.61 23.01 3.49
C ALA A 19 4.77 23.98 2.31
N LEU A 20 5.13 23.51 1.13
CA LEU A 20 5.38 24.34 -0.04
C LEU A 20 4.08 24.60 -0.85
N ILE A 21 3.08 23.70 -0.78
CA ILE A 21 1.70 23.99 -1.20
C ILE A 21 1.09 25.10 -0.33
N CYS A 22 1.39 25.09 0.97
CA CYS A 22 0.96 26.15 1.90
C CYS A 22 1.61 27.50 1.57
N ALA A 23 2.90 27.53 1.23
CA ALA A 23 3.60 28.74 0.79
C ALA A 23 3.03 29.29 -0.53
N ILE A 24 2.75 28.42 -1.51
CA ILE A 24 2.13 28.82 -2.79
C ILE A 24 0.71 29.35 -2.58
N SER A 25 -0.07 28.75 -1.66
CA SER A 25 -1.43 29.19 -1.34
C SER A 25 -1.48 30.56 -0.64
N LEU A 26 -0.49 30.86 0.22
CA LEU A 26 -0.32 32.16 0.86
C LEU A 26 0.09 33.25 -0.16
N ILE A 27 0.94 32.93 -1.13
CA ILE A 27 1.39 33.84 -2.19
C ILE A 27 0.28 34.11 -3.23
N LEU A 28 -0.61 33.15 -3.46
CA LEU A 28 -1.75 33.33 -4.38
C LEU A 28 -2.93 34.08 -3.75
N HIS A 29 -3.03 34.13 -2.42
CA HIS A 29 -4.03 34.95 -1.71
C HIS A 29 -3.76 36.46 -1.85
N SER A 30 -2.49 36.89 -1.89
CA SER A 30 -2.13 38.29 -2.08
C SER A 30 -2.30 38.79 -3.52
N SER A 31 -2.58 37.89 -4.48
CA SER A 31 -2.80 38.21 -5.90
C SER A 31 -4.24 38.02 -6.38
N GLY A 32 -5.16 37.52 -5.54
CA GLY A 32 -6.61 37.57 -5.78
C GLY A 32 -7.16 36.65 -6.90
N ILE A 33 -6.43 35.60 -7.31
CA ILE A 33 -6.77 34.85 -8.54
C ILE A 33 -7.58 33.56 -8.31
N LEU A 34 -7.69 33.00 -7.10
CA LEU A 34 -8.46 31.77 -6.86
C LEU A 34 -9.12 31.75 -5.47
N THR A 35 -10.45 31.69 -5.40
CA THR A 35 -11.21 31.42 -4.17
C THR A 35 -11.37 29.91 -3.99
N PHE A 36 -10.46 29.29 -3.23
CA PHE A 36 -10.67 27.92 -2.74
C PHE A 36 -11.63 27.94 -1.54
N PRO A 37 -12.41 26.86 -1.29
CA PRO A 37 -13.22 26.75 -0.09
C PRO A 37 -12.35 26.96 1.15
N LYS A 38 -12.83 27.79 2.07
CA LYS A 38 -12.12 28.21 3.29
C LYS A 38 -11.89 27.00 4.19
N MET A 39 -10.79 26.29 3.97
CA MET A 39 -10.39 25.17 4.80
C MET A 39 -9.99 25.73 6.16
N SER A 40 -10.58 25.21 7.24
CA SER A 40 -10.29 25.68 8.60
C SER A 40 -8.81 25.56 8.90
N LEU A 41 -8.20 26.58 9.51
CA LEU A 41 -6.80 26.58 9.91
C LEU A 41 -6.47 25.38 10.81
N ASN A 42 -7.45 24.90 11.59
CA ASN A 42 -7.33 23.70 12.41
C ASN A 42 -7.24 22.41 11.56
N HIS A 43 -7.87 22.39 10.39
CA HIS A 43 -7.82 21.26 9.45
C HIS A 43 -6.48 21.25 8.69
N VAL A 44 -6.00 22.42 8.28
CA VAL A 44 -4.66 22.59 7.68
C VAL A 44 -3.56 22.23 8.68
N ALA A 45 -3.69 22.66 9.95
CA ALA A 45 -2.76 22.30 11.02
C ALA A 45 -2.78 20.80 11.36
N LYS A 46 -3.95 20.15 11.29
CA LYS A 46 -4.07 18.70 11.53
C LYS A 46 -3.45 17.87 10.39
N MET A 47 -3.51 18.36 9.16
CA MET A 47 -2.81 17.77 8.01
C MET A 47 -1.29 18.04 8.04
N ALA A 48 -0.87 19.18 8.61
CA ALA A 48 0.55 19.52 8.77
C ALA A 48 1.21 18.84 9.98
N GLN A 49 0.44 18.30 10.92
CA GLN A 49 0.96 17.69 12.17
C GLN A 49 1.41 16.23 12.04
N HIS A 50 1.07 15.54 10.95
CA HIS A 50 1.53 14.17 10.72
C HIS A 50 2.17 14.07 9.35
N ASN A 51 3.51 14.08 9.32
CA ASN A 51 4.31 13.79 8.13
C ASN A 51 4.25 12.29 7.79
N CYS A 52 3.03 11.76 7.62
CA CYS A 52 2.75 10.35 7.43
C CYS A 52 1.89 10.13 6.18
N PHE A 53 1.93 8.90 5.66
CA PHE A 53 1.03 8.42 4.62
C PHE A 53 0.42 7.08 5.01
N LEU A 54 -0.72 6.75 4.39
CA LEU A 54 -1.36 5.45 4.56
C LEU A 54 -0.87 4.47 3.49
N TYR A 55 -0.61 3.24 3.89
CA TYR A 55 -0.18 2.13 3.04
C TYR A 55 -1.14 0.95 3.21
N PHE A 56 -1.75 0.52 2.11
CA PHE A 56 -2.59 -0.68 2.08
C PHE A 56 -1.76 -1.91 1.68
N ALA A 57 -1.55 -2.80 2.65
CA ALA A 57 -0.87 -4.07 2.48
C ALA A 57 -1.87 -5.21 2.28
N TYR A 58 -1.64 -6.05 1.27
CA TYR A 58 -2.46 -7.24 0.97
C TYR A 58 -1.62 -8.53 0.85
N GLY A 59 -0.29 -8.44 1.01
CA GLY A 59 0.67 -9.54 0.90
C GLY A 59 1.40 -9.81 2.23
N SER A 60 2.69 -10.12 2.21
CA SER A 60 3.41 -10.48 3.44
C SER A 60 3.50 -9.36 4.49
N ASN A 61 3.35 -8.09 4.09
CA ASN A 61 3.23 -6.95 5.02
C ASN A 61 1.89 -6.92 5.77
N LEU A 62 1.00 -7.90 5.59
CA LEU A 62 -0.09 -8.13 6.54
C LEU A 62 0.46 -8.50 7.92
N LEU A 63 1.58 -9.21 8.00
CA LEU A 63 2.19 -9.60 9.26
C LEU A 63 3.04 -8.45 9.84
N LYS A 64 2.77 -8.08 11.09
CA LYS A 64 3.45 -6.98 11.79
C LYS A 64 4.97 -7.18 11.84
N GLU A 65 5.38 -8.38 12.24
CA GLU A 65 6.78 -8.77 12.35
C GLU A 65 7.49 -8.64 10.99
N ARG A 66 6.77 -8.88 9.90
CA ARG A 66 7.32 -8.74 8.55
C ARG A 66 7.52 -7.30 8.13
N ILE A 67 6.50 -6.44 8.30
CA ILE A 67 6.60 -5.04 7.90
C ILE A 67 7.62 -4.28 8.75
N HIS A 68 7.72 -4.62 10.05
CA HIS A 68 8.64 -3.98 11.01
C HIS A 68 10.12 -4.28 10.76
N ILE A 69 10.48 -5.31 9.98
CA ILE A 69 11.88 -5.55 9.58
C ILE A 69 12.47 -4.34 8.85
N ASN A 70 11.69 -3.70 7.98
CA ASN A 70 12.15 -2.55 7.18
C ASN A 70 11.44 -1.24 7.54
N ASN A 71 10.31 -1.31 8.24
CA ASN A 71 9.49 -0.16 8.61
C ASN A 71 9.09 -0.27 10.09
N PRO A 72 10.04 -0.15 11.04
CA PRO A 72 9.80 -0.43 12.47
C PRO A 72 8.80 0.53 13.13
N SER A 73 8.59 1.71 12.54
CA SER A 73 7.65 2.74 13.00
C SER A 73 6.22 2.51 12.52
N ALA A 74 5.97 1.54 11.64
CA ALA A 74 4.66 1.35 11.00
C ALA A 74 3.58 1.04 12.05
N LYS A 75 2.48 1.81 12.01
CA LYS A 75 1.35 1.67 12.94
C LYS A 75 0.14 1.09 12.21
N MET A 76 -0.46 0.06 12.78
CA MET A 76 -1.70 -0.51 12.24
C MET A 76 -2.84 0.49 12.50
N ILE A 77 -3.63 0.80 11.47
CA ILE A 77 -4.75 1.75 11.53
C ILE A 77 -6.11 1.04 11.49
N SER A 78 -6.31 0.14 10.52
CA SER A 78 -7.56 -0.64 10.38
C SER A 78 -7.36 -1.80 9.40
N VAL A 79 -8.23 -2.81 9.46
CA VAL A 79 -8.45 -3.70 8.31
C VAL A 79 -9.16 -2.91 7.20
N GLY A 80 -8.76 -3.15 5.96
CA GLY A 80 -9.29 -2.46 4.79
C GLY A 80 -9.83 -3.42 3.74
N LYS A 81 -10.88 -2.98 3.04
CA LYS A 81 -11.46 -3.64 1.87
C LYS A 81 -11.25 -2.78 0.63
N LEU A 82 -10.51 -3.30 -0.33
CA LEU A 82 -10.35 -2.72 -1.66
C LEU A 82 -11.35 -3.36 -2.61
N LYS A 83 -12.32 -2.59 -3.10
CA LYS A 83 -13.36 -3.04 -4.05
C LYS A 83 -12.86 -3.03 -5.48
N ASP A 84 -13.45 -3.88 -6.32
CA ASP A 84 -13.19 -4.02 -7.75
C ASP A 84 -11.75 -4.47 -8.10
N TYR A 85 -11.15 -5.20 -7.16
CA TYR A 85 -9.87 -5.89 -7.33
C TYR A 85 -10.00 -7.31 -6.80
N ARG A 86 -9.18 -8.21 -7.34
CA ARG A 86 -8.92 -9.54 -6.76
C ARG A 86 -7.44 -9.69 -6.42
N LEU A 87 -7.16 -10.55 -5.44
CA LEU A 87 -5.80 -11.01 -5.15
C LEU A 87 -5.35 -11.95 -6.27
N ASP A 88 -4.10 -11.81 -6.69
CA ASP A 88 -3.39 -12.76 -7.56
C ASP A 88 -1.96 -12.90 -7.07
N PHE A 89 -1.20 -13.74 -7.76
CA PHE A 89 0.22 -13.89 -7.58
C PHE A 89 0.87 -13.82 -8.94
N ASN A 90 2.03 -13.22 -9.04
CA ASN A 90 2.77 -13.17 -10.29
C ASN A 90 4.26 -12.98 -10.01
N HIS A 91 5.08 -13.22 -11.02
CA HIS A 91 6.52 -12.99 -11.01
C HIS A 91 7.28 -13.74 -9.90
N PHE A 92 8.08 -14.72 -10.28
CA PHE A 92 8.85 -15.52 -9.32
C PHE A 92 9.78 -14.66 -8.45
N SER A 93 9.54 -14.66 -7.14
CA SER A 93 10.38 -14.01 -6.16
C SER A 93 11.45 -14.97 -5.64
N LYS A 94 12.73 -14.65 -5.87
CA LYS A 94 13.84 -15.43 -5.30
C LYS A 94 13.83 -15.46 -3.77
N ARG A 95 13.35 -14.37 -3.14
CA ARG A 95 13.24 -14.22 -1.68
C ARG A 95 12.18 -15.17 -1.11
N TRP A 96 11.05 -15.30 -1.79
CA TRP A 96 9.92 -16.11 -1.35
C TRP A 96 9.87 -17.50 -1.98
N LYS A 97 10.71 -17.80 -2.97
CA LYS A 97 10.75 -19.08 -3.70
C LYS A 97 9.41 -19.45 -4.34
N GLY A 98 8.66 -18.45 -4.78
CA GLY A 98 7.34 -18.59 -5.43
C GLY A 98 6.87 -17.25 -5.98
N ALA A 99 5.71 -17.24 -6.63
CA ALA A 99 5.11 -16.01 -7.16
C ALA A 99 4.73 -15.04 -6.03
N ALA A 100 4.95 -13.74 -6.25
CA ALA A 100 4.68 -12.69 -5.26
C ALA A 100 3.24 -12.15 -5.40
N ALA A 101 2.64 -11.71 -4.30
CA ALA A 101 1.25 -11.25 -4.28
C ALA A 101 1.07 -9.96 -5.11
N THR A 102 -0.01 -9.89 -5.87
CA THR A 102 -0.44 -8.68 -6.58
C THR A 102 -1.95 -8.52 -6.55
N ILE A 103 -2.44 -7.37 -7.00
CA ILE A 103 -3.87 -7.09 -7.15
C ILE A 103 -4.17 -6.86 -8.63
N VAL A 104 -5.29 -7.35 -9.11
CA VAL A 104 -5.73 -7.18 -10.51
C VAL A 104 -7.13 -6.59 -10.48
N GLU A 105 -7.40 -5.62 -11.36
CA GLU A 105 -8.75 -5.06 -11.51
C GLU A 105 -9.73 -6.18 -11.88
N ASP A 106 -10.80 -6.29 -11.11
CA ASP A 106 -11.80 -7.33 -11.25
C ASP A 106 -13.13 -6.86 -10.64
N PRO A 107 -14.01 -6.23 -11.46
CA PRO A 107 -15.25 -5.63 -10.98
C PRO A 107 -16.13 -6.61 -10.21
N GLY A 108 -16.64 -6.19 -9.04
CA GLY A 108 -17.48 -7.02 -8.17
C GLY A 108 -16.70 -7.92 -7.20
N ASN A 109 -15.39 -8.05 -7.35
CA ASN A 109 -14.52 -8.72 -6.37
C ASN A 109 -13.92 -7.72 -5.38
N CYS A 110 -13.25 -8.25 -4.33
CA CYS A 110 -12.54 -7.41 -3.38
C CYS A 110 -11.30 -8.08 -2.79
N VAL A 111 -10.38 -7.26 -2.30
CA VAL A 111 -9.18 -7.67 -1.57
C VAL A 111 -9.26 -7.10 -0.17
N TYR A 112 -9.15 -7.97 0.84
CA TYR A 112 -8.94 -7.54 2.22
C TYR A 112 -7.46 -7.40 2.52
N GLY A 113 -7.13 -6.41 3.33
CA GLY A 113 -5.77 -6.12 3.74
C GLY A 113 -5.69 -5.28 5.01
N VAL A 114 -4.49 -4.79 5.31
CA VAL A 114 -4.23 -3.92 6.47
C VAL A 114 -3.81 -2.54 6.00
N VAL A 115 -4.42 -1.51 6.57
CA VAL A 115 -4.00 -0.12 6.40
C VAL A 115 -2.99 0.21 7.49
N TRP A 116 -1.77 0.55 7.07
CA TRP A 116 -0.68 1.01 7.91
C TRP A 116 -0.47 2.51 7.78
N GLU A 117 -0.10 3.19 8.86
CA GLU A 117 0.47 4.54 8.82
C GLU A 117 2.00 4.43 8.89
N LEU A 118 2.67 5.12 7.97
CA LEU A 118 4.14 5.23 7.91
C LEU A 118 4.56 6.69 7.79
N ALA A 119 5.76 7.02 8.25
CA ALA A 119 6.34 8.34 8.01
C ALA A 119 6.62 8.54 6.52
N ASN A 120 6.41 9.76 6.00
CA ASN A 120 6.68 10.08 4.58
C ASN A 120 8.14 9.83 4.19
N GLU A 121 9.07 9.97 5.13
CA GLU A 121 10.49 9.68 4.96
C GLU A 121 10.74 8.19 4.63
N ASP A 122 9.86 7.28 5.08
CA ASP A 122 9.95 5.85 4.81
C ASP A 122 9.38 5.46 3.43
N MET A 123 8.72 6.36 2.71
CA MET A 123 8.11 6.07 1.41
C MET A 123 9.14 5.56 0.40
N VAL A 124 10.32 6.17 0.36
CA VAL A 124 11.41 5.76 -0.55
C VAL A 124 11.96 4.38 -0.17
N ASN A 125 12.00 4.06 1.12
CA ASN A 125 12.42 2.74 1.61
C ASN A 125 11.40 1.66 1.22
N LEU A 126 10.11 1.96 1.35
CA LEU A 126 9.03 1.08 0.93
C LEU A 126 9.07 0.85 -0.59
N ASP A 127 9.22 1.90 -1.39
CA ASP A 127 9.38 1.77 -2.85
C ASP A 127 10.60 0.92 -3.26
N ARG A 128 11.71 1.06 -2.53
CA ARG A 128 12.90 0.23 -2.73
C ARG A 128 12.62 -1.23 -2.37
N GLN A 129 11.95 -1.48 -1.25
CA GLN A 129 11.55 -2.83 -0.82
C GLN A 129 10.68 -3.52 -1.87
N GLU A 130 9.70 -2.81 -2.43
CA GLU A 130 8.78 -3.32 -3.44
C GLU A 130 9.39 -3.33 -4.86
N GLY A 131 10.67 -2.99 -4.99
CA GLY A 131 11.40 -3.10 -6.27
C GLY A 131 10.89 -2.13 -7.33
N VAL A 132 10.37 -0.95 -6.95
CA VAL A 132 9.89 0.07 -7.90
C VAL A 132 11.00 0.50 -8.86
N HIS A 133 12.21 0.73 -8.33
CA HIS A 133 13.40 1.03 -9.12
C HIS A 133 13.80 -0.08 -10.10
N GLN A 134 13.37 -1.32 -9.86
CA GLN A 134 13.62 -2.50 -10.71
C GLN A 134 12.42 -2.81 -11.62
N LYS A 135 11.37 -1.97 -11.60
CA LYS A 135 10.14 -2.20 -12.37
C LYS A 135 9.51 -3.55 -12.05
N ILE A 136 9.52 -3.97 -10.78
CA ILE A 136 8.81 -5.18 -10.32
C ILE A 136 7.36 -4.79 -10.01
N TYR A 137 7.18 -3.86 -9.06
CA TYR A 137 5.90 -3.23 -8.77
C TYR A 137 5.87 -1.78 -9.24
N ARG A 138 4.67 -1.28 -9.54
CA ARG A 138 4.35 0.16 -9.61
C ARG A 138 3.59 0.56 -8.34
N PRO A 139 3.86 1.74 -7.79
CA PRO A 139 2.97 2.32 -6.78
C PRO A 139 1.66 2.77 -7.44
N LEU A 140 0.58 2.74 -6.65
CA LEU A 140 -0.73 3.29 -7.02
C LEU A 140 -1.44 3.79 -5.77
N ASP A 141 -2.30 4.80 -5.94
CA ASP A 141 -3.19 5.27 -4.89
C ASP A 141 -4.53 4.53 -5.02
N VAL A 142 -4.97 3.92 -3.93
CA VAL A 142 -6.21 3.14 -3.87
C VAL A 142 -7.16 3.72 -2.83
N LYS A 143 -8.46 3.62 -3.10
CA LYS A 143 -9.51 4.00 -2.16
C LYS A 143 -9.98 2.76 -1.42
N VAL A 144 -9.71 2.70 -0.12
CA VAL A 144 -9.94 1.54 0.74
C VAL A 144 -11.08 1.84 1.70
N GLU A 145 -12.04 0.93 1.80
CA GLU A 145 -13.10 0.96 2.81
C GLU A 145 -12.59 0.37 4.12
N THR A 146 -12.63 1.14 5.20
CA THR A 146 -12.25 0.70 6.55
C THR A 146 -13.36 -0.12 7.20
N GLU A 147 -13.06 -0.81 8.30
CA GLU A 147 -14.06 -1.56 9.08
C GLU A 147 -15.22 -0.70 9.60
N LYS A 148 -15.01 0.61 9.73
CA LYS A 148 -16.05 1.57 10.17
C LYS A 148 -16.96 2.02 9.03
N GLY A 149 -16.69 1.61 7.78
CA GLY A 149 -17.40 2.04 6.58
C GLY A 149 -16.89 3.36 5.99
N ASP A 150 -15.90 4.01 6.62
CA ASP A 150 -15.24 5.19 6.08
C ASP A 150 -14.26 4.81 4.97
N TYR A 151 -14.01 5.72 4.02
CA TYR A 151 -13.02 5.54 2.96
C TYR A 151 -11.75 6.33 3.22
N VAL A 152 -10.60 5.69 2.99
CA VAL A 152 -9.28 6.32 3.04
C VAL A 152 -8.54 6.16 1.72
N GLU A 153 -7.72 7.14 1.37
CA GLU A 153 -6.75 7.02 0.28
C GLU A 153 -5.45 6.45 0.85
N ALA A 154 -4.96 5.39 0.23
CA ALA A 154 -3.74 4.72 0.65
C ALA A 154 -2.87 4.38 -0.55
N ARG A 155 -1.55 4.48 -0.38
CA ARG A 155 -0.58 3.93 -1.32
C ARG A 155 -0.68 2.40 -1.28
N SER A 156 -0.58 1.76 -2.42
CA SER A 156 -0.37 0.32 -2.54
C SER A 156 0.55 0.04 -3.73
N TYR A 157 0.74 -1.24 -4.05
CA TYR A 157 1.65 -1.68 -5.10
C TYR A 157 0.95 -2.69 -6.02
N GLN A 158 1.33 -2.73 -7.30
CA GLN A 158 0.85 -3.73 -8.26
C GLN A 158 2.02 -4.20 -9.14
N ILE A 159 2.13 -5.50 -9.41
CA ILE A 159 3.12 -6.05 -10.33
C ILE A 159 2.82 -5.52 -11.73
N ILE A 160 3.84 -5.00 -12.42
CA ILE A 160 3.65 -4.38 -13.73
C ILE A 160 3.70 -5.38 -14.90
N ARG A 161 4.15 -6.60 -14.62
CA ARG A 161 4.34 -7.63 -15.63
C ARG A 161 3.00 -8.31 -15.96
N PRO A 162 2.78 -8.73 -17.21
CA PRO A 162 1.67 -9.61 -17.55
C PRO A 162 1.64 -10.85 -16.65
N LEU A 163 0.45 -11.38 -16.40
CA LEU A 163 0.28 -12.61 -15.63
C LEU A 163 0.99 -13.78 -16.34
N GLU A 164 1.91 -14.44 -15.64
CA GLU A 164 2.63 -15.64 -16.11
C GLU A 164 1.73 -16.88 -15.94
N ASP A 165 2.08 -18.02 -16.55
CA ASP A 165 1.28 -19.26 -16.42
C ASP A 165 1.37 -19.89 -15.02
N ASP A 166 2.59 -20.11 -14.51
CA ASP A 166 2.79 -20.57 -13.13
C ASP A 166 2.81 -19.38 -12.17
N ARG A 167 1.67 -19.20 -11.48
CA ARG A 167 1.45 -18.13 -10.52
C ARG A 167 1.42 -18.64 -9.08
N ARG A 168 1.91 -19.85 -8.81
CA ARG A 168 1.77 -20.40 -7.47
C ARG A 168 2.77 -19.73 -6.50
N PRO A 169 2.29 -19.18 -5.37
CA PRO A 169 3.18 -18.75 -4.29
C PRO A 169 3.86 -19.95 -3.63
N SER A 170 4.86 -19.71 -2.77
CA SER A 170 5.40 -20.78 -1.92
C SER A 170 4.53 -21.01 -0.70
N TYR A 171 4.67 -22.20 -0.10
CA TYR A 171 4.00 -22.51 1.17
C TYR A 171 4.44 -21.51 2.26
N VAL A 172 5.75 -21.25 2.38
CA VAL A 172 6.29 -20.32 3.39
C VAL A 172 5.75 -18.90 3.22
N TYR A 173 5.55 -18.44 1.98
CA TYR A 173 5.00 -17.11 1.72
C TYR A 173 3.52 -17.02 2.08
N MET A 174 2.74 -18.03 1.71
CA MET A 174 1.32 -18.11 2.08
C MET A 174 1.13 -18.20 3.58
N ASP A 175 1.95 -18.96 4.27
CA ASP A 175 1.90 -19.07 5.72
C ASP A 175 2.16 -17.72 6.43
N VAL A 176 3.05 -16.88 5.90
CA VAL A 176 3.24 -15.50 6.40
C VAL A 176 2.01 -14.62 6.13
N ILE A 177 1.43 -14.71 4.93
CA ILE A 177 0.21 -13.97 4.56
C ILE A 177 -0.96 -14.35 5.47
N ILE A 178 -1.19 -15.65 5.67
CA ILE A 178 -2.29 -16.19 6.47
C ILE A 178 -2.10 -15.83 7.96
N ARG A 179 -0.88 -15.93 8.50
CA ARG A 179 -0.59 -15.49 9.87
C ARG A 179 -0.84 -14.00 10.05
N GLY A 180 -0.43 -13.17 9.08
CA GLY A 180 -0.73 -11.74 9.10
C GLY A 180 -2.24 -11.45 9.04
N ALA A 181 -2.97 -12.18 8.20
CA ALA A 181 -4.42 -12.05 8.09
C ALA A 181 -5.13 -12.41 9.40
N LYS A 182 -4.76 -13.53 10.03
CA LYS A 182 -5.28 -13.97 11.32
C LYS A 182 -4.94 -12.99 12.44
N ALA A 183 -3.69 -12.55 12.52
CA ALA A 183 -3.21 -11.66 13.58
C ALA A 183 -3.91 -10.28 13.57
N ASN A 184 -4.33 -9.79 12.39
CA ASN A 184 -5.03 -8.52 12.26
C ASN A 184 -6.56 -8.67 12.17
N GLY A 185 -7.11 -9.89 12.32
CA GLY A 185 -8.56 -10.10 12.31
C GLY A 185 -9.24 -9.83 10.97
N LEU A 186 -8.59 -10.17 9.85
CA LEU A 186 -9.27 -10.15 8.55
C LEU A 186 -10.52 -11.08 8.57
N PRO A 187 -11.54 -10.85 7.71
CA PRO A 187 -12.74 -11.67 7.72
C PRO A 187 -12.46 -13.16 7.55
N GLU A 188 -13.13 -13.99 8.33
CA GLU A 188 -12.92 -15.43 8.38
C GLU A 188 -13.05 -16.10 7.01
N ASP A 189 -14.06 -15.71 6.22
CA ASP A 189 -14.24 -16.26 4.88
C ASP A 189 -13.11 -15.86 3.91
N TYR A 190 -12.49 -14.69 4.12
CA TYR A 190 -11.32 -14.29 3.36
C TYR A 190 -10.08 -15.06 3.79
N ILE A 191 -9.94 -15.38 5.08
CA ILE A 191 -8.85 -16.24 5.58
C ILE A 191 -8.97 -17.65 4.99
N LYS A 192 -10.17 -18.23 4.96
CA LYS A 192 -10.42 -19.53 4.29
C LYS A 192 -10.10 -19.48 2.80
N PHE A 193 -10.46 -18.38 2.13
CA PHE A 193 -10.04 -18.16 0.75
C PHE A 193 -8.51 -18.16 0.63
N LEU A 194 -7.78 -17.46 1.50
CA LEU A 194 -6.32 -17.47 1.49
C LEU A 194 -5.74 -18.87 1.70
N GLU A 195 -6.31 -19.65 2.62
CA GLU A 195 -5.91 -21.04 2.90
C GLU A 195 -6.19 -22.00 1.74
N SER A 196 -7.13 -21.65 0.85
CA SER A 196 -7.47 -22.47 -0.33
C SER A 196 -6.56 -22.25 -1.53
N ILE A 197 -5.67 -21.23 -1.50
CA ILE A 197 -4.78 -20.91 -2.62
C ILE A 197 -3.74 -22.01 -2.81
N GLU A 198 -3.68 -22.59 -4.00
CA GLU A 198 -2.66 -23.58 -4.36
C GLU A 198 -1.27 -22.95 -4.36
N HIS A 199 -0.36 -23.50 -3.56
CA HIS A 199 1.04 -23.11 -3.51
C HIS A 199 1.94 -24.16 -4.19
N ASN A 200 3.16 -23.77 -4.57
CA ASN A 200 4.13 -24.63 -5.24
C ASN A 200 4.81 -25.69 -4.32
N GLY A 201 4.45 -25.72 -3.03
CA GLY A 201 4.93 -26.70 -2.06
C GLY A 201 6.29 -26.41 -1.44
N TYR A 202 7.00 -25.33 -1.83
CA TYR A 202 8.27 -24.98 -1.21
C TYR A 202 8.08 -24.55 0.26
N ASN A 203 8.66 -25.33 1.18
CA ASN A 203 8.58 -25.14 2.64
C ASN A 203 9.96 -24.95 3.33
N GLY A 204 11.02 -24.70 2.53
CA GLY A 204 12.39 -24.54 3.02
C GLY A 204 12.71 -23.13 3.54
N SER A 205 13.98 -22.90 3.86
CA SER A 205 14.46 -21.61 4.38
C SER A 205 14.33 -20.48 3.35
N VAL A 206 13.77 -19.35 3.78
CA VAL A 206 13.71 -18.11 3.01
C VAL A 206 14.67 -17.07 3.58
N GLU A 207 15.21 -16.20 2.72
CA GLU A 207 16.13 -15.12 3.10
C GLU A 207 15.37 -13.94 3.72
N ILE A 208 14.67 -14.21 4.83
CA ILE A 208 13.89 -13.22 5.57
C ILE A 208 14.13 -13.48 7.04
N ASN A 209 14.61 -12.45 7.74
CA ASN A 209 14.85 -12.52 9.18
C ASN A 209 13.53 -12.38 9.95
N LEU A 210 12.64 -13.37 9.80
CA LEU A 210 11.43 -13.51 10.61
C LEU A 210 11.76 -14.44 11.77
N GLN A 211 11.76 -13.91 12.98
CA GLN A 211 11.72 -14.76 14.17
C GLN A 211 10.27 -15.18 14.37
N PHE A 212 9.99 -16.45 14.10
CA PHE A 212 8.73 -17.04 14.50
C PHE A 212 8.91 -17.59 15.90
N ASP A 213 8.10 -17.13 16.85
CA ASP A 213 8.00 -17.82 18.14
C ASP A 213 7.56 -19.25 17.84
N LYS A 214 8.42 -20.21 18.19
CA LYS A 214 8.06 -21.63 18.16
C LYS A 214 7.09 -21.87 19.31
N HIS A 215 5.81 -21.91 19.01
CA HIS A 215 4.80 -22.45 19.93
C HIS A 215 4.85 -23.98 19.92
#